data_AF-A0ABD5DXB6-F1
#
_entry.id   AF-A0ABD5DXB6-F1
#
_cell.length_a   1.000
_cell.length_b   1.000
_cell.length_c   1.000
_cell.angle_alpha   90.00
_cell.angle_beta   90.00
_cell.angle_gamma   90.00
#
_symmetry.space_group_name_H-M   'P 1'
#
loop_
_entity.id
_entity.type
_entity.pdbx_description
1 polymer ?
#
loop_
_entity_poly.entity_id
_entity_poly.type
_entity_poly.pdbx_seq_one_letter_code
_entity_poly.pdbx_strand_id
1 'polypeptide(L)'
;EIVDIRVERLHEISDVDAKAEGFDKPKTDSTMQSNNSHNPVLNFQKHWEAIKGKESWNENPWVWVIEFKVKQEIIFSVGNF
;
A
#
# COMPACT_ATOMS: atom_id res chain seq x y z
N GLU A 1 -2.27 -8.78 -13.83
CA GLU A 1 -3.54 -8.52 -14.53
C GLU A 1 -4.23 -7.37 -13.84
N ILE A 2 -4.48 -6.26 -14.53
CA ILE A 2 -5.25 -5.15 -13.95
C ILE A 2 -6.70 -5.58 -13.89
N VAL A 3 -7.33 -5.42 -12.72
CA VAL A 3 -8.73 -5.81 -12.49
C VAL A 3 -9.66 -4.60 -12.34
N ASP A 4 -9.11 -3.44 -11.94
CA ASP A 4 -9.86 -2.18 -11.87
C ASP A 4 -8.92 -0.97 -12.00
N ILE A 5 -9.45 0.13 -12.54
CA ILE A 5 -8.78 1.44 -12.58
C ILE A 5 -9.82 2.52 -12.28
N ARG A 6 -9.56 3.34 -11.27
CA ARG A 6 -10.42 4.46 -10.89
C ARG A 6 -9.62 5.68 -10.45
N VAL A 7 -10.30 6.83 -10.37
CA VAL A 7 -9.72 8.10 -9.92
C VAL A 7 -10.41 8.50 -8.62
N GLU A 8 -9.62 8.75 -7.57
CA GLU A 8 -10.11 9.08 -6.22
C GLU A 8 -9.31 10.24 -5.62
N ARG A 9 -9.85 10.90 -4.59
CA ARG A 9 -9.07 11.85 -3.79
C ARG A 9 -8.11 11.08 -2.89
N LEU A 10 -6.89 11.61 -2.69
CA LEU A 10 -5.89 10.98 -1.81
C LEU A 10 -6.44 10.69 -0.40
N HIS A 11 -7.26 11.58 0.16
CA HIS A 11 -7.86 11.40 1.48
C HIS A 11 -9.03 10.40 1.51
N GLU A 12 -9.51 9.91 0.36
CA GLU A 12 -10.53 8.85 0.29
C GLU A 12 -9.93 7.45 0.49
N ILE A 13 -8.60 7.34 0.64
CA ILE A 13 -7.95 6.07 0.94
C ILE A 13 -8.54 5.41 2.19
N SER A 14 -9.01 4.16 2.04
CA SER A 14 -9.56 3.39 3.13
C SER A 14 -8.48 2.60 3.89
N ASP A 15 -8.81 2.13 5.10
CA ASP A 15 -7.95 1.20 5.84
C ASP A 15 -7.69 -0.10 5.03
N VAL A 16 -8.64 -0.53 4.22
CA VAL A 16 -8.51 -1.75 3.39
C VAL A 16 -7.52 -1.50 2.26
N ASP A 17 -7.59 -0.35 1.59
CA ASP A 17 -6.67 0.01 0.51
C ASP A 17 -5.26 0.23 1.05
N ALA A 18 -5.11 0.95 2.16
CA ALA A 18 -3.79 1.12 2.81
C ALA A 18 -3.18 -0.22 3.24
N LYS A 19 -3.99 -1.18 3.69
CA LYS A 19 -3.53 -2.55 3.96
C LYS A 19 -3.11 -3.28 2.69
N ALA A 20 -3.87 -3.16 1.60
CA ALA A 20 -3.55 -3.76 0.30
C ALA A 20 -2.24 -3.21 -0.29
N GLU A 21 -1.93 -1.94 -0.03
CA GLU A 21 -0.65 -1.29 -0.35
C GLU A 21 0.52 -1.77 0.54
N GLY A 22 0.26 -2.61 1.54
CA GLY A 22 1.28 -3.21 2.41
C GLY A 22 1.53 -2.47 3.72
N PHE A 23 0.58 -1.64 4.17
CA PHE A 23 0.63 -0.97 5.48
C PHE A 23 -0.22 -1.70 6.55
N ASP A 24 -0.43 -3.01 6.39
CA ASP A 24 -1.29 -3.81 7.24
C ASP A 24 -0.67 -4.23 8.58
N LYS A 25 0.64 -4.42 8.63
CA LYS A 25 1.34 -4.88 9.84
C LYS A 25 2.69 -4.21 10.05
N PRO A 26 3.08 -4.01 11.33
CA PRO A 26 4.46 -3.69 11.68
C PRO A 26 5.41 -4.79 11.17
N LYS A 27 6.48 -4.41 10.47
CA LYS A 27 7.42 -5.37 9.83
C LYS A 27 8.29 -6.15 10.85
N THR A 28 8.31 -5.74 12.12
CA THR A 28 9.10 -6.37 13.20
C THR A 28 8.42 -6.23 14.57
N ASP A 29 8.70 -7.14 15.51
CA ASP A 29 8.22 -7.04 16.92
C ASP A 29 8.57 -5.70 17.58
N SER A 30 9.70 -5.08 17.21
CA SER A 30 10.12 -3.77 17.71
C SER A 30 9.21 -2.62 17.24
N THR A 31 8.52 -2.78 16.11
CA THR A 31 7.57 -1.78 15.62
C THR A 31 6.19 -1.91 16.25
N MET A 32 5.89 -2.97 17.01
CA MET A 32 4.63 -3.10 17.76
C MET A 32 4.46 -2.07 18.87
N GLN A 33 5.56 -1.43 19.33
CA GLN A 33 5.55 -0.50 20.46
C GLN A 33 5.20 0.95 20.06
N SER A 34 5.13 1.27 18.76
CA SER A 34 4.68 2.60 18.32
C SER A 34 3.15 2.60 18.19
N ASN A 35 2.50 3.56 18.86
CA ASN A 35 1.07 3.83 18.76
C ASN A 35 0.57 4.03 17.31
N ASN A 36 1.43 4.51 16.40
CA ASN A 36 1.07 4.71 14.99
C ASN A 36 1.19 3.43 14.14
N SER A 37 1.82 2.37 14.65
CA SER A 37 2.06 1.13 13.89
C SER A 37 0.79 0.34 13.58
N HIS A 38 -0.32 0.69 14.23
CA HIS A 38 -1.62 0.06 14.06
C HIS A 38 -2.59 0.86 13.16
N ASN A 39 -2.19 2.01 12.62
CA ASN A 39 -3.02 2.84 11.74
C ASN A 39 -2.47 2.81 10.29
N PRO A 40 -3.05 1.99 9.40
CA PRO A 40 -2.60 1.83 8.01
C PRO A 40 -2.61 3.14 7.22
N VAL A 41 -3.68 3.92 7.33
CA VAL A 41 -3.82 5.20 6.61
C VAL A 41 -2.75 6.20 7.04
N LEU A 42 -2.47 6.28 8.34
CA LEU A 42 -1.41 7.17 8.85
C LEU A 42 -0.01 6.73 8.41
N ASN A 43 0.23 5.42 8.30
CA ASN A 43 1.50 4.91 7.79
C ASN A 43 1.64 5.16 6.29
N PHE A 44 0.56 5.01 5.54
CA PHE A 44 0.49 5.38 4.12
C PHE A 44 0.76 6.88 3.94
N GLN A 45 0.12 7.76 4.71
CA GLN A 45 0.36 9.20 4.69
C GLN A 45 1.84 9.54 4.88
N LYS A 46 2.48 8.99 5.92
CA LYS A 46 3.91 9.24 6.18
C LYS A 46 4.79 8.80 5.02
N HIS A 47 4.44 7.68 4.40
CA HIS A 47 5.17 7.17 3.24
C HIS A 47 4.98 8.06 2.02
N TRP A 48 3.75 8.51 1.76
CA TRP A 48 3.41 9.46 0.72
C TRP A 48 4.22 10.76 0.87
N GLU A 49 4.16 11.37 2.06
CA GLU A 49 4.90 12.60 2.39
C GLU A 49 6.42 12.43 2.22
N ALA A 50 6.96 11.24 2.54
CA ALA A 50 8.38 10.95 2.36
C ALA A 50 8.81 10.94 0.88
N ILE A 51 7.91 10.56 -0.04
CA ILE A 51 8.19 10.47 -1.48
C ILE A 51 7.83 11.77 -2.20
N LYS A 52 6.72 12.40 -1.83
CA LYS A 52 6.12 13.53 -2.54
C LYS A 52 6.33 14.88 -1.86
N GLY A 53 6.88 14.88 -0.64
CA GLY A 53 7.10 16.06 0.18
C GLY A 53 6.03 16.25 1.25
N LYS A 54 6.40 16.91 2.36
CA LYS A 54 5.57 16.99 3.57
C LYS A 54 4.20 17.65 3.36
N GLU A 55 4.12 18.67 2.51
CA GLU A 55 2.85 19.38 2.26
C GLU A 55 1.94 18.67 1.24
N SER A 56 2.46 17.67 0.52
CA SER A 56 1.74 17.00 -0.57
C SER A 56 0.52 16.20 -0.10
N TRP A 57 0.49 15.78 1.17
CA TRP A 57 -0.69 15.13 1.73
C TRP A 57 -1.86 16.12 1.86
N ASN A 58 -1.58 17.35 2.28
CA ASN A 58 -2.61 18.38 2.50
C ASN A 58 -3.22 18.90 1.20
N GLU A 59 -2.48 18.79 0.09
CA GLU A 59 -2.98 19.14 -1.25
C GLU A 59 -4.17 18.27 -1.68
N ASN A 60 -4.31 17.08 -1.09
CA ASN A 60 -5.35 16.10 -1.39
C ASN A 60 -5.58 15.92 -2.91
N PRO A 61 -4.53 15.57 -3.68
CA PRO A 61 -4.62 15.48 -5.13
C PRO A 61 -5.55 14.35 -5.56
N TRP A 62 -5.98 14.41 -6.82
CA TRP A 62 -6.58 13.26 -7.50
C TRP A 62 -5.49 12.23 -7.80
N VAL A 63 -5.74 10.98 -7.43
CA VAL A 63 -4.83 9.85 -7.65
C VAL A 63 -5.51 8.78 -8.48
N TRP A 64 -4.69 8.01 -9.19
CA TRP A 64 -5.15 6.78 -9.85
C TRP A 64 -5.03 5.63 -8.86
N VAL A 65 -6.13 4.91 -8.66
CA VAL A 65 -6.14 3.66 -7.91
C VAL A 65 -6.21 2.51 -8.91
N ILE A 66 -5.25 1.59 -8.81
CA ILE A 66 -5.10 0.47 -9.74
C ILE A 66 -5.16 -0.82 -8.93
N GLU A 67 -6.22 -1.60 -9.14
CA GLU A 67 -6.30 -2.94 -8.56
C GLU A 67 -5.74 -3.95 -9.56
N PHE A 68 -4.94 -4.90 -9.09
CA PHE A 68 -4.38 -5.94 -9.94
C PHE A 68 -4.24 -7.29 -9.23
N LYS A 69 -4.29 -8.36 -10.02
CA LYS A 69 -3.99 -9.73 -9.60
C LYS A 69 -2.66 -10.18 -10.18
N VAL A 70 -1.86 -10.84 -9.35
CA VAL A 70 -0.62 -11.50 -9.80
C VAL A 70 -1.01 -12.70 -10.67
N LYS A 71 -0.50 -12.79 -11.90
CA LYS A 71 -0.54 -14.04 -12.65
C LYS A 71 0.69 -14.85 -12.27
N GLN A 72 0.51 -16.02 -11.65
CA GLN A 72 1.60 -16.96 -11.42
C GLN A 72 2.04 -17.55 -12.76
N GLU A 73 3.30 -17.38 -13.13
CA GLU A 73 3.95 -18.26 -14.09
C GLU A 73 4.45 -19.50 -13.35
N ILE A 74 4.12 -20.68 -13.88
CA ILE A 74 4.50 -21.98 -13.34
C ILE A 74 6.02 -22.06 -13.30
N ILE A 75 6.60 -22.18 -12.11
CA ILE A 75 7.98 -22.63 -11.95
C ILE A 75 7.99 -24.11 -12.33
N PHE A 76 8.48 -24.44 -13.53
CA PHE A 76 8.83 -25.83 -13.84
C PHE A 76 9.96 -26.25 -12.89
N SER A 77 9.61 -26.99 -11.84
CA SER A 77 10.59 -27.85 -11.18
C SER A 77 10.92 -28.96 -12.16
N VAL A 78 11.96 -28.78 -12.98
CA VAL A 78 12.57 -29.89 -13.68
C VAL A 78 13.15 -30.80 -12.59
N GLY A 79 12.50 -31.95 -12.39
CA GLY A 79 13.05 -33.00 -11.54
C GLY A 79 14.42 -33.38 -12.07
N ASN A 80 15.43 -33.31 -11.20
CA ASN A 80 16.67 -34.02 -11.44
C ASN A 80 16.55 -35.40 -10.77
N PHE A 81 16.91 -36.39 -11.58
CA PHE A 81 16.99 -37.82 -11.33
C PHE A 81 17.82 -38.19 -10.09
#